data_AF-A0A3E4UP52-F1
#
_entry.id   AF-A0A3E4UP52-F1
#
_cell.length_a   1.000
_cell.length_b   1.000
_cell.length_c   1.000
_cell.angle_alpha   90.00
_cell.angle_beta   90.00
_cell.angle_gamma   90.00
#
_symmetry.space_group_name_H-M   'P 1'
#
loop_
_entity.id
_entity.type
_entity.pdbx_description
1 polymer ?
#
loop_
_entity_poly.entity_id
_entity_poly.type
_entity_poly.pdbx_seq_one_letter_code
_entity_poly.pdbx_strand_id
1 'polypeptide(L)'
;MMIDNYGIGGNEKKNDVSEGIADIPQNRTILAAQLTKDESVSPEIIEGLTKIEDVFEHFKPEIDIEFSDAEGRPVEENFQFHNVGDFSVNKITEQSKFLSGLNTEKEFSDRQEKALRNNKVLQRILDNPETRKAYINLLDMTLQELKNNEKSNAENKE
;
A
#
# COMPACT_ATOMS: atom_id res chain seq x y z
N MET A 1 -4.93 -78.47 15.81
CA MET A 1 -4.22 -78.23 17.09
C MET A 1 -4.17 -76.75 17.31
N MET A 2 -4.80 -76.28 18.39
CA MET A 2 -4.61 -74.94 18.94
C MET A 2 -3.18 -74.83 19.45
N ILE A 3 -2.53 -73.70 19.19
CA ILE A 3 -1.39 -73.24 19.99
C ILE A 3 -1.83 -71.90 20.55
N ASP A 4 -2.41 -71.99 21.74
CA ASP A 4 -2.75 -70.88 22.59
C ASP A 4 -1.47 -70.13 22.97
N ASN A 5 -1.29 -68.92 22.46
CA ASN A 5 -0.29 -67.99 23.00
C ASN A 5 -0.99 -67.05 24.00
N TYR A 6 -1.44 -67.61 25.11
CA TYR A 6 -1.85 -66.85 26.30
C TYR A 6 -0.59 -66.30 26.98
N GLY A 7 -0.13 -65.13 26.51
CA GLY A 7 0.84 -64.30 27.22
C GLY A 7 0.10 -63.23 28.01
N ILE A 8 0.06 -63.35 29.33
CA ILE A 8 -0.44 -62.29 30.22
C ILE A 8 0.67 -61.24 30.33
N GLY A 9 0.61 -60.21 29.48
CA GLY A 9 1.53 -59.09 29.46
C GLY A 9 1.03 -58.02 28.50
N GLY A 10 1.25 -56.74 28.84
CA GLY A 10 0.81 -55.62 28.01
C GLY A 10 1.48 -55.64 26.64
N ASN A 11 0.68 -55.59 25.58
CA ASN A 11 1.19 -55.33 24.24
C ASN A 11 1.64 -53.86 24.18
N GLU A 12 2.93 -53.63 23.98
CA GLU A 12 3.43 -52.32 23.61
C GLU A 12 2.88 -51.97 22.22
N LYS A 13 1.86 -51.11 22.20
CA LYS A 13 1.44 -50.46 20.97
C LYS A 13 2.52 -49.41 20.70
N LYS A 14 3.42 -49.66 19.74
CA LYS A 14 4.29 -48.60 19.23
C LYS A 14 3.37 -47.50 18.73
N ASN A 15 3.31 -46.39 19.47
CA ASN A 15 2.77 -45.17 18.93
C ASN A 15 3.75 -44.80 17.83
N ASP A 16 3.44 -45.22 16.62
CA ASP A 16 4.04 -44.67 15.42
C ASP A 16 3.52 -43.24 15.39
N VAL A 17 4.20 -42.37 16.13
CA VAL A 17 4.03 -40.91 16.06
C VAL A 17 4.72 -40.50 14.76
N SER A 18 4.19 -41.03 13.66
CA SER A 18 4.16 -40.25 12.45
C SER A 18 3.20 -39.12 12.79
N GLU A 19 3.74 -37.94 13.10
CA GLU A 19 3.04 -36.67 12.90
C GLU A 19 2.79 -36.48 11.39
N GLY A 20 2.24 -37.50 10.74
CA GLY A 20 1.63 -37.37 9.44
C GLY A 20 0.38 -36.57 9.65
N ILE A 21 0.15 -35.62 8.75
CA ILE A 21 -1.09 -34.85 8.58
C ILE A 21 -2.20 -35.84 8.17
N ALA A 22 -2.50 -36.83 9.00
CA ALA A 22 -3.18 -38.05 8.62
C ALA A 22 -4.68 -37.99 8.88
N ASP A 23 -5.19 -36.90 9.47
CA ASP A 23 -6.60 -36.84 9.87
C ASP A 23 -7.19 -35.42 9.81
N ILE A 24 -6.83 -34.63 8.79
CA ILE A 24 -7.66 -33.47 8.44
C ILE A 24 -8.91 -34.03 7.76
N PRO A 25 -10.11 -33.92 8.36
CA PRO A 25 -11.30 -34.45 7.73
C PRO A 25 -11.53 -33.72 6.40
N GLN A 26 -11.98 -34.42 5.36
CA GLN A 26 -12.05 -33.93 3.97
C GLN A 26 -12.88 -32.63 3.79
N ASN A 27 -13.62 -32.22 4.81
CA ASN A 27 -14.40 -30.99 4.87
C ASN A 27 -13.67 -29.82 5.57
N ARG A 28 -12.36 -29.93 5.85
CA ARG A 28 -11.56 -28.86 6.44
C ARG A 28 -10.33 -28.58 5.59
N THR A 29 -9.98 -27.31 5.48
CA THR A 29 -8.78 -26.82 4.81
C THR A 29 -7.91 -26.13 5.84
N ILE A 30 -6.60 -26.41 5.82
CA ILE A 30 -5.61 -25.67 6.61
C ILE A 30 -4.76 -24.86 5.64
N LEU A 31 -4.61 -23.57 5.92
CA LEU A 31 -3.69 -22.68 5.22
C LEU A 31 -2.57 -22.30 6.20
N ALA A 32 -1.35 -22.70 5.91
CA ALA A 32 -0.16 -22.29 6.65
C ALA A 32 0.60 -21.26 5.81
N ALA A 33 0.61 -20.01 6.25
CA ALA A 33 1.31 -18.91 5.59
C ALA A 33 1.63 -17.82 6.61
N GLN A 34 2.69 -17.05 6.35
CA GLN A 34 2.94 -15.79 7.06
C GLN A 34 2.01 -14.72 6.48
N LEU A 35 1.08 -14.22 7.30
CA LEU A 35 0.05 -13.27 6.87
C LEU A 35 0.33 -11.83 7.32
N THR A 36 1.39 -11.61 8.10
CA THR A 36 1.84 -10.32 8.64
C THR A 36 3.33 -10.11 8.38
N LYS A 37 3.79 -8.85 8.38
CA LYS A 37 5.22 -8.49 8.20
C LYS A 37 6.11 -9.24 9.18
N ASP A 38 5.73 -9.23 10.46
CA ASP A 38 6.48 -9.88 11.52
C ASP A 38 6.01 -11.32 11.74
N GLU A 39 6.97 -12.21 11.94
CA GLU A 39 6.72 -13.61 12.25
C GLU A 39 6.26 -13.76 13.70
N SER A 40 5.20 -14.55 13.93
CA SER A 40 4.77 -14.85 15.29
C SER A 40 5.78 -15.75 15.99
N VAL A 41 6.02 -15.50 17.28
CA VAL A 41 6.95 -16.29 18.10
C VAL A 41 6.50 -17.75 18.23
N SER A 42 5.20 -18.00 18.07
CA SER A 42 4.63 -19.35 18.06
C SER A 42 3.57 -19.49 16.97
N PRO A 43 3.52 -20.63 16.26
CA PRO A 43 2.46 -20.88 15.29
C PRO A 43 1.11 -20.95 16.00
N GLU A 44 0.16 -20.15 15.53
CA GLU A 44 -1.23 -20.14 16.02
C GLU A 44 -2.12 -20.91 15.05
N ILE A 45 -2.94 -21.82 15.59
CA ILE A 45 -4.00 -22.49 14.83
C ILE A 45 -5.28 -21.70 15.07
N ILE A 46 -5.72 -20.99 14.02
CA ILE A 46 -6.92 -20.16 14.08
C ILE A 46 -8.02 -20.86 13.29
N GLU A 47 -9.16 -21.08 13.94
CA GLU A 47 -10.35 -21.68 13.35
C GLU A 47 -11.47 -20.65 13.20
N GLY A 48 -12.45 -20.94 12.34
CA GLY A 48 -13.65 -20.10 12.20
C GLY A 48 -13.51 -18.89 11.28
N LEU A 49 -12.34 -18.66 10.67
CA LEU A 49 -12.19 -17.70 9.58
C LEU A 49 -12.77 -18.31 8.30
N THR A 50 -13.94 -17.83 7.87
CA THR A 50 -14.66 -18.40 6.72
C THR A 50 -14.65 -17.49 5.51
N LYS A 51 -14.40 -16.20 5.73
CA LYS A 51 -14.32 -15.17 4.70
C LYS A 51 -12.94 -14.50 4.70
N ILE A 52 -12.59 -13.88 3.59
CA ILE A 52 -11.35 -13.13 3.45
C ILE A 52 -11.34 -11.94 4.42
N GLU A 53 -12.48 -11.30 4.61
CA GLU A 53 -12.63 -10.15 5.51
C GLU A 53 -12.29 -10.55 6.96
N ASP A 54 -12.70 -11.75 7.40
CA ASP A 54 -12.39 -12.27 8.74
C ASP A 54 -10.86 -12.39 8.92
N VAL A 55 -10.14 -12.79 7.87
CA VAL A 55 -8.67 -12.91 7.87
C VAL A 55 -8.02 -11.53 8.02
N PHE A 56 -8.46 -10.53 7.25
CA PHE A 56 -7.93 -9.16 7.37
C PHE A 56 -8.25 -8.52 8.71
N GLU A 57 -9.46 -8.72 9.25
CA GLU A 57 -9.85 -8.19 10.56
C GLU A 57 -9.05 -8.84 11.70
N HIS A 58 -8.69 -10.11 11.56
CA HIS A 58 -7.90 -10.84 12.55
C HIS A 58 -6.41 -10.44 12.50
N PHE A 59 -5.78 -10.55 11.32
CA PHE A 59 -4.33 -10.38 11.17
C PHE A 59 -3.89 -8.93 11.02
N LYS A 60 -4.79 -8.02 10.61
CA LYS A 60 -4.55 -6.57 10.46
C LYS A 60 -3.17 -6.25 9.86
N PRO A 61 -2.89 -6.73 8.64
CA PRO A 61 -1.57 -6.58 8.04
C PRO A 61 -1.20 -5.10 7.89
N GLU A 62 -0.01 -4.76 8.37
CA GLU A 62 0.57 -3.43 8.22
C GLU A 62 2.06 -3.50 7.83
N ILE A 63 2.55 -2.44 7.19
CA ILE A 63 3.94 -2.33 6.75
C ILE A 63 4.40 -0.88 6.74
N ASP A 64 5.56 -0.64 7.36
CA ASP A 64 6.28 0.63 7.23
C ASP A 64 7.11 0.64 5.95
N ILE A 65 6.98 1.71 5.18
CA ILE A 65 7.72 1.96 3.95
C ILE A 65 8.44 3.31 4.10
N GLU A 66 9.74 3.30 3.80
CA GLU A 66 10.55 4.52 3.72
C GLU A 66 10.67 4.93 2.25
N PHE A 67 10.14 6.10 1.92
CA PHE A 67 10.34 6.76 0.63
C PHE A 67 11.54 7.71 0.70
N SER A 68 12.02 8.16 -0.46
CA SER A 68 12.97 9.26 -0.56
C SER A 68 12.35 10.43 -1.32
N ASP A 69 12.40 11.63 -0.74
CA ASP A 69 11.92 12.83 -1.41
C ASP A 69 12.92 13.34 -2.49
N ALA A 70 12.58 14.46 -3.13
CA ALA A 70 13.40 15.06 -4.19
C ALA A 70 14.79 15.52 -3.70
N GLU A 71 14.93 15.81 -2.40
CA GLU A 71 16.18 16.16 -1.74
C GLU A 71 16.94 14.94 -1.18
N GLY A 72 16.38 13.73 -1.35
CA GLY A 72 16.93 12.48 -0.84
C GLY A 72 16.72 12.26 0.66
N ARG A 73 15.80 13.01 1.29
CA ARG A 73 15.44 12.80 2.70
C ARG A 73 14.44 11.65 2.83
N PRO A 74 14.56 10.83 3.89
CA PRO A 74 13.63 9.74 4.12
C PRO A 74 12.25 10.26 4.53
N VAL A 75 11.20 9.65 4.00
CA VAL A 75 9.80 9.87 4.37
C VAL A 75 9.20 8.53 4.74
N GLU A 76 9.07 8.27 6.03
CA GLU A 76 8.49 7.03 6.55
C GLU A 76 6.96 7.14 6.62
N GLU A 77 6.26 6.17 6.05
CA GLU A 77 4.81 6.05 6.15
C GLU A 77 4.41 4.59 6.43
N ASN A 78 3.37 4.43 7.25
CA ASN A 78 2.80 3.13 7.58
C ASN A 78 1.55 2.86 6.74
N PHE A 79 1.50 1.68 6.11
CA PHE A 79 0.39 1.21 5.29
C PHE A 79 -0.32 0.08 6.01
N GLN A 80 -1.65 0.17 6.06
CA GLN A 80 -2.54 -0.82 6.69
C GLN A 80 -3.55 -1.32 5.66
N PHE A 81 -3.76 -2.63 5.60
CA PHE A 81 -4.66 -3.25 4.63
C PHE A 81 -5.84 -3.92 5.34
N HIS A 82 -7.05 -3.61 4.88
CA HIS A 82 -8.31 -4.12 5.41
C HIS A 82 -8.99 -5.07 4.44
N ASN A 83 -8.60 -5.04 3.17
CA ASN A 83 -9.12 -5.91 2.12
C ASN A 83 -8.13 -6.01 0.94
N VAL A 84 -8.44 -6.88 -0.04
CA VAL A 84 -7.60 -7.10 -1.23
C VAL A 84 -7.49 -5.86 -2.14
N GLY A 85 -8.51 -5.00 -2.16
CA GLY A 85 -8.51 -3.77 -2.95
C GLY A 85 -7.52 -2.72 -2.46
N ASP A 86 -7.13 -2.77 -1.18
CA ASP A 86 -6.20 -1.81 -0.59
C ASP A 86 -4.78 -1.93 -1.18
N PHE A 87 -4.46 -3.07 -1.81
CA PHE A 87 -3.19 -3.28 -2.54
C PHE A 87 -3.15 -2.63 -3.93
N SER A 88 -4.24 -2.01 -4.38
CA SER A 88 -4.25 -1.30 -5.65
C SER A 88 -3.43 -0.01 -5.59
N VAL A 89 -2.79 0.39 -6.69
CA VAL A 89 -1.98 1.62 -6.78
C VAL A 89 -2.77 2.85 -6.32
N ASN A 90 -4.05 2.93 -6.68
CA ASN A 90 -4.90 4.04 -6.29
C ASN A 90 -5.10 4.08 -4.76
N LYS A 91 -5.38 2.93 -4.13
CA LYS A 91 -5.60 2.86 -2.68
C LYS A 91 -4.31 3.12 -1.89
N ILE A 92 -3.19 2.58 -2.34
CA ILE A 92 -1.87 2.86 -1.77
C ILE A 92 -1.56 4.36 -1.88
N THR A 93 -1.82 4.97 -3.04
CA THR A 93 -1.60 6.41 -3.25
C THR A 93 -2.52 7.27 -2.38
N GLU A 94 -3.78 6.87 -2.20
CA GLU A 94 -4.75 7.56 -1.33
C GLU A 94 -4.38 7.49 0.16
N GLN A 95 -3.81 6.37 0.61
CA GLN A 95 -3.41 6.17 2.00
C GLN A 95 -2.18 7.00 2.38
N SER A 96 -1.27 7.22 1.43
CA SER A 96 -0.03 7.97 1.62
C SER A 96 -0.23 9.47 1.36
N LYS A 97 0.19 10.32 2.30
CA LYS A 97 0.16 11.77 2.10
C LYS A 97 1.23 12.19 1.10
N PHE A 98 2.38 11.53 1.13
CA PHE A 98 3.46 11.79 0.20
C PHE A 98 3.07 11.46 -1.25
N LEU A 99 2.59 10.24 -1.49
CA LEU A 99 2.22 9.77 -2.83
C LEU A 99 0.98 10.49 -3.36
N SER A 100 -0.03 10.78 -2.54
CA SER A 100 -1.19 11.57 -2.98
C SER A 100 -0.81 13.00 -3.41
N GLY A 101 0.11 13.64 -2.68
CA GLY A 101 0.69 14.93 -3.07
C GLY A 101 1.43 14.84 -4.40
N LEU A 102 2.30 13.84 -4.55
CA LEU A 102 3.07 13.61 -5.77
C LEU A 102 2.15 13.29 -6.97
N ASN A 103 1.11 12.49 -6.77
CA ASN A 103 0.13 12.19 -7.82
C ASN A 103 -0.64 13.45 -8.24
N THR A 104 -0.99 14.31 -7.28
CA THR A 104 -1.66 15.59 -7.59
C THR A 104 -0.76 16.50 -8.42
N GLU A 105 0.53 16.60 -8.08
CA GLU A 105 1.52 17.38 -8.83
C GLU A 105 1.72 16.82 -10.25
N LYS A 106 1.80 15.50 -10.37
CA LYS A 106 1.86 14.81 -11.66
C LYS A 106 0.61 15.10 -12.50
N GLU A 107 -0.59 14.93 -11.96
CA GLU A 107 -1.84 15.19 -12.67
C GLU A 107 -2.00 16.66 -13.08
N PHE A 108 -1.50 17.58 -12.27
CA PHE A 108 -1.44 18.99 -12.63
C PHE A 108 -0.49 19.18 -13.82
N SER A 109 0.72 18.63 -13.75
CA SER A 109 1.73 18.72 -14.80
C SER A 109 1.24 18.12 -16.13
N ASP A 110 0.64 16.93 -16.10
CA ASP A 110 0.06 16.26 -17.26
C ASP A 110 -1.05 17.10 -17.91
N ARG A 111 -1.88 17.77 -17.10
CA ARG A 111 -2.92 18.68 -17.59
C ARG A 111 -2.33 19.92 -18.25
N GLN A 112 -1.30 20.53 -17.65
CA GLN A 112 -0.61 21.66 -18.24
C GLN A 112 0.06 21.27 -19.56
N GLU A 113 0.76 20.14 -19.61
CA GLU A 113 1.39 19.64 -20.83
C GLU A 113 0.36 19.45 -21.96
N LYS A 114 -0.78 18.80 -21.67
CA LYS A 114 -1.86 18.63 -22.64
C LYS A 114 -2.41 19.97 -23.12
N ALA A 115 -2.62 20.94 -22.23
CA ALA A 115 -3.10 22.26 -22.61
C ALA A 115 -2.11 22.99 -23.53
N LEU A 116 -0.81 22.90 -23.23
CA LEU A 116 0.26 23.46 -24.05
C LEU A 116 0.35 22.77 -25.42
N ARG A 117 0.23 21.45 -25.47
CA ARG A 117 0.28 20.68 -26.73
C ARG A 117 -0.94 20.89 -27.63
N ASN A 118 -2.12 21.06 -27.06
CA ASN A 118 -3.35 21.17 -27.83
C ASN A 118 -3.60 22.61 -28.34
N ASN A 119 -2.91 23.60 -27.76
CA ASN A 119 -3.08 25.01 -28.14
C ASN A 119 -2.00 25.47 -29.12
N LYS A 120 -2.35 25.52 -30.41
CA LYS A 120 -1.46 25.98 -31.50
C LYS A 120 -0.97 27.42 -31.35
N VAL A 121 -1.72 28.28 -30.65
CA VAL A 121 -1.32 29.68 -30.41
C VAL A 121 -0.22 29.71 -29.35
N LEU A 122 -0.40 28.99 -28.25
CA LEU A 122 0.62 28.86 -27.21
C LEU A 122 1.89 28.19 -27.73
N GLN A 123 1.76 27.15 -28.56
CA GLN A 123 2.94 26.54 -29.22
C GLN A 123 3.75 27.56 -30.02
N ARG A 124 3.10 28.38 -30.86
CA ARG A 124 3.81 29.42 -31.63
C ARG A 124 4.44 30.49 -30.75
N ILE A 125 3.76 30.89 -29.67
CA ILE A 125 4.29 31.85 -28.68
C ILE A 125 5.53 31.26 -27.99
N LEU A 126 5.52 29.96 -27.70
CA LEU A 126 6.64 29.27 -27.08
C LEU A 126 7.76 28.98 -28.06
N ASP A 127 7.51 28.74 -29.34
CA ASP A 127 8.56 28.46 -30.34
C ASP A 127 9.47 29.66 -30.61
N ASN A 128 8.96 30.89 -30.45
CA ASN A 128 9.75 32.10 -30.60
C ASN A 128 10.37 32.52 -29.23
N PRO A 129 11.72 32.68 -29.15
CA PRO A 129 12.42 33.01 -27.91
C PRO A 129 11.96 34.31 -27.23
N GLU A 130 11.65 35.34 -28.01
CA GLU A 130 11.24 36.65 -27.49
C GLU A 130 9.84 36.60 -26.87
N THR A 131 8.90 35.97 -27.57
CA THR A 131 7.52 35.81 -27.07
C THR A 131 7.43 34.82 -25.92
N ARG A 132 8.28 33.79 -25.90
CA ARG A 132 8.43 32.88 -24.74
C ARG A 132 8.89 33.65 -23.51
N LYS A 133 9.92 34.49 -23.64
CA LYS A 133 10.45 35.30 -22.53
C LYS A 133 9.40 36.30 -22.02
N ALA A 134 8.67 36.96 -22.91
CA ALA A 134 7.58 37.84 -22.54
C ALA A 134 6.45 37.09 -21.80
N TYR A 135 6.12 35.88 -22.23
CA TYR A 135 5.11 35.04 -21.58
C TYR A 135 5.53 34.57 -20.18
N ILE A 136 6.79 34.16 -20.01
CA ILE A 136 7.35 33.82 -18.69
C ILE A 136 7.31 35.02 -17.75
N ASN A 137 7.75 36.19 -18.22
CA ASN A 137 7.70 37.42 -17.42
C ASN A 137 6.27 37.78 -16.98
N LEU A 138 5.28 37.58 -17.85
CA LEU A 138 3.87 37.79 -17.49
C LEU A 138 3.44 36.82 -16.37
N LEU A 139 3.79 35.54 -16.48
CA LEU A 139 3.50 34.54 -15.44
C LEU A 139 4.17 34.90 -14.10
N ASP A 140 5.43 35.36 -14.13
CA ASP A 140 6.14 35.82 -12.93
C ASP A 140 5.47 37.03 -12.28
N MET A 141 5.00 37.99 -13.09
CA MET A 141 4.26 39.15 -12.60
C MET A 141 2.93 38.72 -11.95
N THR A 142 2.16 37.85 -12.61
CA THR A 142 0.91 37.32 -12.03
C THR A 142 1.16 36.52 -10.75
N LEU A 143 2.24 35.74 -10.69
CA LEU A 143 2.65 35.01 -9.49
C LEU A 143 2.99 35.97 -8.34
N GLN A 144 3.70 37.06 -8.63
CA GLN A 144 4.00 38.10 -7.63
C GLN A 144 2.74 38.80 -7.13
N GLU A 145 1.80 39.13 -8.03
CA GLU A 145 0.51 39.72 -7.67
C GLU A 145 -0.30 38.81 -6.73
N LEU A 146 -0.37 37.51 -7.03
CA LEU A 146 -1.06 36.53 -6.18
C LEU A 146 -0.41 36.41 -4.80
N LYS A 147 0.93 36.31 -4.74
CA LYS A 147 1.68 36.25 -3.46
C LYS A 147 1.49 37.51 -2.61
N ASN A 148 1.43 38.68 -3.24
CA ASN A 148 1.21 39.94 -2.53
C ASN A 148 -0.23 40.03 -1.99
N ASN A 149 -1.22 39.59 -2.77
CA ASN A 149 -2.62 39.56 -2.33
C ASN A 149 -2.87 38.57 -1.17
N GLU A 150 -2.17 37.44 -1.12
CA GLU A 150 -2.26 36.52 0.03
C GLU A 150 -1.72 37.15 1.33
N LYS A 151 -0.62 37.91 1.26
CA LYS A 151 -0.08 38.65 2.43
C LYS A 151 -1.03 39.75 2.90
N SER A 152 -1.62 40.51 1.98
CA SER A 152 -2.61 41.54 2.31
C SER A 152 -3.89 40.99 2.94
N ASN A 153 -4.28 39.75 2.63
CA ASN A 153 -5.43 39.10 3.27
C ASN A 153 -5.13 38.50 4.66
N ALA A 154 -3.87 38.17 4.95
CA ALA A 154 -3.45 37.69 6.26
C ALA A 154 -3.35 38.84 7.29
N GLU A 155 -2.89 40.02 6.86
CA GLU A 155 -2.79 41.23 7.72
C GLU A 155 -4.16 41.85 8.06
N ASN A 156 -5.22 41.54 7.31
CA ASN A 156 -6.59 42.03 7.56
C ASN A 156 -7.43 41.09 8.45
N LYS A 157 -6.81 40.10 9.10
CA LYS A 157 -7.47 39.13 10.00
C LYS A 157 -7.03 39.22 11.47
N GLU A 158 -6.15 40.15 11.82
CA GLU A 158 -5.92 40.59 13.21
C GLU A 158 -6.80 41.80 13.55
#